data_AF-A0A1W9QQR9-F1
#
_entry.id   AF-A0A1W9QQR9-F1
#
_cell.length_a   1.000
_cell.length_b   1.000
_cell.length_c   1.000
_cell.angle_alpha   90.00
_cell.angle_beta   90.00
_cell.angle_gamma   90.00
#
_symmetry.space_group_name_H-M   'P 1'
#
loop_
_entity.id
_entity.type
_entity.pdbx_description
1 polymer ?
#
loop_
_entity_poly.entity_id
_entity_poly.type
_entity_poly.pdbx_seq_one_letter_code
_entity_poly.pdbx_strand_id
1 'polypeptide(L)'
;DEANLYYYNWVQHNIDIVNEATDSKVGYVHIPDMSAQGLNEFVKYYYPQLKKKAIIIDDRGNGGGNVSPMIIERLNRQLSMWGMMRNSSPGPRPEAVLVGPKVMLVDNYSASDGDLFPYQFRKLNLGKIIGVRTWGGVVGIRGSLPFIDGGSLTKPEFAPFDADKNKFIIEGSGITPDIVVDNDPAKEYAGEDEQLNKAIEVIMEELKSWPAEWPDVPDFPDKSE
;
A
#
# COMPACT_ATOMS: atom_id res chain seq x y z
N ASP A 1 -20.18 15.99 11.95
CA ASP A 1 -18.75 15.68 11.97
C ASP A 1 -18.25 15.73 10.53
N GLU A 2 -17.18 16.48 10.29
CA GLU A 2 -16.61 16.75 8.96
C GLU A 2 -15.37 15.87 8.66
N ALA A 3 -14.99 14.96 9.56
CA ALA A 3 -13.80 14.11 9.44
C ALA A 3 -13.68 13.41 8.08
N ASN A 4 -14.79 12.87 7.54
CA ASN A 4 -14.79 12.20 6.23
C ASN A 4 -14.48 13.15 5.06
N LEU A 5 -14.89 14.43 5.16
CA LEU A 5 -14.59 15.45 4.14
C LEU A 5 -13.13 15.90 4.24
N TYR A 6 -12.61 16.10 5.45
CA TYR A 6 -11.19 16.39 5.65
C TYR A 6 -10.30 15.27 5.13
N TYR A 7 -10.64 14.02 5.46
CA TYR A 7 -9.95 12.84 4.93
C TYR A 7 -9.98 12.79 3.41
N TYR A 8 -11.18 12.95 2.81
CA TYR A 8 -11.31 12.97 1.36
C TYR A 8 -10.44 14.05 0.71
N ASN A 9 -10.48 15.28 1.23
CA ASN A 9 -9.70 16.39 0.71
C ASN A 9 -8.18 16.15 0.85
N TRP A 10 -7.74 15.59 1.97
CA TRP A 10 -6.33 15.23 2.18
C TRP A 10 -5.86 14.16 1.19
N VAL A 11 -6.66 13.11 0.95
CA VAL A 11 -6.33 12.10 -0.06
C VAL A 11 -6.29 12.70 -1.48
N GLN A 12 -7.27 13.52 -1.85
CA GLN A 12 -7.27 14.17 -3.16
C GLN A 12 -6.05 15.08 -3.35
N HIS A 13 -5.71 15.85 -2.32
CA HIS A 13 -4.54 16.72 -2.35
C HIS A 13 -3.24 15.94 -2.59
N ASN A 14 -3.03 14.81 -1.91
CA ASN A 14 -1.86 13.97 -2.12
C ASN A 14 -1.84 13.32 -3.52
N ILE A 15 -3.00 12.93 -4.05
CA ILE A 15 -3.13 12.47 -5.44
C ILE A 15 -2.67 13.58 -6.41
N ASP A 16 -3.09 14.82 -6.19
CA ASP A 16 -2.73 15.95 -7.03
C ASP A 16 -1.23 16.25 -6.97
N ILE A 17 -0.63 16.27 -5.78
CA ILE A 17 0.82 16.43 -5.59
C ILE A 17 1.59 15.35 -6.38
N VAL A 18 1.22 14.08 -6.22
CA VAL A 18 1.89 12.96 -6.91
C VAL A 18 1.69 13.06 -8.42
N ASN A 19 0.49 13.42 -8.89
CA ASN A 19 0.24 13.59 -10.32
C ASN A 19 1.05 14.75 -10.91
N GLU A 20 1.12 15.90 -10.24
CA GLU A 20 1.88 17.06 -10.71
C GLU A 20 3.38 16.75 -10.73
N ALA A 21 3.94 16.20 -9.65
CA ALA A 21 5.36 15.94 -9.52
C ALA A 21 5.87 14.82 -10.45
N THR A 22 4.98 13.97 -10.98
CA THR A 22 5.36 12.79 -11.78
C THR A 22 4.85 12.82 -13.21
N ASP A 23 4.33 13.95 -13.70
CA ASP A 23 3.63 14.05 -14.98
C ASP A 23 2.53 12.99 -15.11
N SER A 24 1.80 12.73 -14.03
CA SER A 24 0.76 11.71 -13.94
C SER A 24 1.25 10.27 -14.22
N LYS A 25 2.55 9.98 -14.11
CA LYS A 25 3.11 8.62 -14.32
C LYS A 25 2.91 7.72 -13.11
N VAL A 26 2.86 8.28 -11.91
CA VAL A 26 2.75 7.54 -10.65
C VAL A 26 1.34 7.67 -10.09
N GLY A 27 0.81 6.57 -9.56
CA GLY A 27 -0.42 6.54 -8.79
C GLY A 27 -0.18 6.74 -7.28
N TYR A 28 -1.21 7.14 -6.55
CA TYR A 28 -1.19 7.24 -5.09
C TYR A 28 -2.48 6.67 -4.50
N VAL A 29 -2.38 5.78 -3.52
CA VAL A 29 -3.53 5.27 -2.76
C VAL A 29 -3.22 5.36 -1.28
N HIS A 30 -4.18 5.84 -0.49
CA HIS A 30 -4.11 5.79 0.97
C HIS A 30 -5.06 4.74 1.54
N ILE A 31 -4.63 4.06 2.59
CA ILE A 31 -5.38 3.01 3.29
C ILE A 31 -5.50 3.41 4.77
N PRO A 32 -6.65 3.96 5.22
CA PRO A 32 -6.78 4.57 6.54
C PRO A 32 -6.93 3.57 7.69
N ASP A 33 -7.35 2.34 7.39
CA ASP A 33 -7.43 1.25 8.34
C ASP A 33 -7.39 -0.09 7.57
N MET A 34 -7.43 -1.20 8.28
CA MET A 34 -7.59 -2.53 7.70
C MET A 34 -8.98 -3.11 7.98
N SER A 35 -10.00 -2.26 8.05
CA SER A 35 -11.39 -2.65 8.16
C SER A 35 -12.05 -2.71 6.77
N ALA A 36 -13.37 -2.92 6.73
CA ALA A 36 -14.13 -2.81 5.49
C ALA A 36 -14.03 -1.41 4.87
N GLN A 37 -13.84 -0.36 5.68
CA GLN A 37 -13.67 1.01 5.20
C GLN A 37 -12.36 1.17 4.43
N GLY A 38 -11.23 0.76 5.00
CA GLY A 38 -9.95 0.83 4.32
C GLY A 38 -9.89 -0.03 3.07
N LEU A 39 -10.53 -1.21 3.07
CA LEU A 39 -10.66 -2.01 1.85
C LEU A 39 -11.46 -1.28 0.76
N ASN A 40 -12.52 -0.56 1.12
CA ASN A 40 -13.30 0.24 0.17
C ASN A 40 -12.47 1.41 -0.39
N GLU A 41 -11.69 2.11 0.43
CA GLU A 41 -10.80 3.19 -0.03
C GLU A 41 -9.70 2.64 -0.95
N PHE A 42 -9.12 1.48 -0.63
CA PHE A 42 -8.19 0.78 -1.51
C PHE A 42 -8.83 0.48 -2.87
N VAL A 43 -10.01 -0.15 -2.91
CA VAL A 43 -10.70 -0.46 -4.18
C VAL A 43 -11.02 0.81 -4.96
N LYS A 44 -11.50 1.85 -4.28
CA LYS A 44 -11.88 3.13 -4.88
C LYS A 44 -10.72 3.79 -5.64
N TYR A 45 -9.52 3.76 -5.09
CA TYR A 45 -8.37 4.46 -5.68
C TYR A 45 -7.38 3.57 -6.42
N TYR A 46 -7.24 2.28 -6.08
CA TYR A 46 -6.29 1.37 -6.73
C TYR A 46 -6.67 1.07 -8.19
N TYR A 47 -7.91 0.63 -8.44
CA TYR A 47 -8.31 0.17 -9.77
C TYR A 47 -8.26 1.26 -10.87
N PRO A 48 -8.64 2.53 -10.59
CA PRO A 48 -8.46 3.62 -11.56
C PRO A 48 -6.99 3.90 -11.95
N GLN A 49 -6.03 3.44 -11.15
CA GLN A 49 -4.60 3.74 -11.32
C GLN A 49 -3.81 2.65 -12.04
N LEU A 50 -4.45 1.56 -12.46
CA LEU A 50 -3.77 0.41 -13.06
C LEU A 50 -3.02 0.70 -14.37
N LYS A 51 -3.30 1.83 -15.02
CA LYS A 51 -2.58 2.31 -16.21
C LYS A 51 -1.38 3.22 -15.88
N LYS A 52 -1.19 3.57 -14.61
CA LYS A 52 -0.01 4.30 -14.15
C LYS A 52 1.23 3.39 -14.23
N LYS A 53 2.40 4.00 -14.39
CA LYS A 53 3.67 3.29 -14.50
C LYS A 53 4.21 2.80 -13.16
N ALA A 54 3.73 3.32 -12.04
CA ALA A 54 4.11 2.94 -10.68
C ALA A 54 3.02 3.36 -9.67
N ILE A 55 3.11 2.94 -8.41
CA ILE A 55 2.17 3.37 -7.36
C ILE A 55 2.87 3.60 -6.02
N ILE A 56 2.47 4.67 -5.33
CA ILE A 56 2.75 4.89 -3.91
C ILE A 56 1.54 4.37 -3.12
N ILE A 57 1.79 3.49 -2.15
CA ILE A 57 0.80 3.01 -1.19
C ILE A 57 1.07 3.71 0.14
N ASP A 58 0.10 4.45 0.64
CA ASP A 58 0.22 5.21 1.88
C ASP A 58 -0.55 4.51 3.01
N ASP A 59 0.19 3.97 3.97
CA ASP A 59 -0.30 3.24 5.14
C ASP A 59 -0.13 4.08 6.44
N ARG A 60 0.23 5.36 6.31
CA ARG A 60 0.36 6.29 7.44
C ARG A 60 -0.99 6.49 8.12
N GLY A 61 -1.01 6.54 9.44
CA GLY A 61 -2.26 6.64 10.18
C GLY A 61 -3.16 5.39 10.16
N ASN A 62 -2.70 4.26 9.59
CA ASN A 62 -3.51 3.05 9.49
C ASN A 62 -3.79 2.42 10.87
N GLY A 63 -5.04 2.47 11.31
CA GLY A 63 -5.47 1.98 12.64
C GLY A 63 -5.56 0.45 12.81
N GLY A 64 -5.28 -0.34 11.78
CA GLY A 64 -5.35 -1.80 11.82
C GLY A 64 -6.75 -2.37 11.53
N GLY A 65 -6.92 -3.67 11.77
CA GLY A 65 -8.08 -4.43 11.32
C GLY A 65 -7.71 -5.86 10.94
N ASN A 66 -8.13 -6.35 9.76
CA ASN A 66 -7.84 -7.71 9.30
C ASN A 66 -7.86 -7.93 7.78
N VAL A 67 -7.97 -6.89 6.95
CA VAL A 67 -8.06 -7.02 5.48
C VAL A 67 -6.71 -6.94 4.77
N SER A 68 -5.59 -6.76 5.48
CA SER A 68 -4.25 -6.68 4.87
C SER A 68 -3.93 -7.86 3.93
N PRO A 69 -4.33 -9.12 4.19
CA PRO A 69 -4.05 -10.22 3.27
C PRO A 69 -4.72 -10.06 1.89
N MET A 70 -5.93 -9.48 1.85
CA MET A 70 -6.65 -9.23 0.59
C MET A 70 -5.95 -8.18 -0.26
N ILE A 71 -5.41 -7.14 0.39
CA ILE A 71 -4.69 -6.06 -0.27
C ILE A 71 -3.33 -6.57 -0.77
N ILE A 72 -2.59 -7.31 0.06
CA ILE A 72 -1.31 -7.93 -0.33
C ILE A 72 -1.48 -8.90 -1.50
N GLU A 73 -2.54 -9.72 -1.51
CA GLU A 73 -2.82 -10.62 -2.64
C GLU A 73 -2.97 -9.85 -3.96
N ARG A 74 -3.58 -8.65 -3.94
CA ARG A 74 -3.72 -7.80 -5.13
C ARG A 74 -2.38 -7.19 -5.54
N LEU A 75 -1.61 -6.66 -4.59
CA LEU A 75 -0.31 -6.04 -4.85
C LEU A 75 0.76 -7.04 -5.31
N ASN A 76 0.68 -8.31 -4.88
CA ASN A 76 1.62 -9.38 -5.21
C ASN A 76 1.31 -10.09 -6.54
N ARG A 77 0.24 -9.71 -7.26
CA ARG A 77 -0.06 -10.34 -8.56
C ARG A 77 1.09 -10.11 -9.55
N GLN A 78 1.58 -11.21 -10.10
CA GLN A 78 2.64 -11.21 -11.11
C GLN A 78 2.04 -11.20 -12.51
N LEU A 79 2.55 -10.32 -13.38
CA LEU A 79 2.21 -10.33 -14.80
C LEU A 79 2.77 -11.60 -15.44
N SER A 80 1.90 -12.45 -15.97
CA SER A 80 2.32 -13.69 -16.64
C SER A 80 2.29 -13.58 -18.16
N MET A 81 1.35 -12.81 -18.71
CA MET A 81 1.22 -12.57 -20.14
C MET A 81 0.43 -11.30 -20.42
N TRP A 82 0.57 -10.80 -21.64
CA TRP A 82 -0.31 -9.77 -22.19
C TRP A 82 -1.36 -10.42 -23.07
N GLY A 83 -2.59 -9.90 -23.02
CA GLY A 83 -3.66 -10.31 -23.90
C GLY A 83 -4.28 -9.10 -24.58
N MET A 84 -4.81 -9.28 -25.79
CA MET A 84 -5.57 -8.23 -26.47
C MET A 84 -6.97 -8.74 -26.84
N MET A 85 -7.93 -7.81 -26.87
CA MET A 85 -9.18 -7.99 -27.62
C MET A 85 -8.98 -7.44 -29.03
N ARG A 86 -9.78 -7.94 -30.00
CA ARG A 86 -9.74 -7.42 -31.37
C ARG A 86 -9.90 -5.89 -31.35
N ASN A 87 -8.99 -5.18 -32.03
CA ASN A 87 -8.98 -3.71 -32.12
C ASN A 87 -8.89 -2.99 -30.77
N SER A 88 -8.21 -3.58 -29.78
CA SER A 88 -8.02 -2.99 -28.44
C SER A 88 -6.54 -3.00 -28.04
N SER A 89 -6.15 -2.09 -27.15
CA SER A 89 -4.82 -2.12 -26.52
C SER A 89 -4.62 -3.41 -25.71
N PRO A 90 -3.39 -3.92 -25.59
CA PRO A 90 -3.13 -5.07 -24.75
C PRO A 90 -3.37 -4.72 -23.28
N GLY A 91 -3.78 -5.73 -22.51
CA GLY A 91 -3.98 -5.65 -21.07
C GLY A 91 -3.23 -6.79 -20.36
N PRO A 92 -2.87 -6.57 -19.08
CA PRO A 92 -2.16 -7.56 -18.30
C PRO A 92 -3.04 -8.78 -18.01
N ARG A 93 -2.42 -9.96 -17.90
CA ARG A 93 -3.03 -11.18 -17.38
C ARG A 93 -2.17 -11.70 -16.22
N PRO A 94 -2.75 -11.95 -15.02
CA PRO A 94 -4.14 -11.67 -14.66
C PRO A 94 -4.48 -10.17 -14.77
N GLU A 95 -5.77 -9.85 -14.87
CA GLU A 95 -6.22 -8.45 -14.89
C GLU A 95 -5.91 -7.77 -13.54
N ALA A 96 -6.01 -6.43 -13.51
CA ALA A 96 -5.78 -5.62 -12.32
C ALA A 96 -4.40 -5.77 -11.66
N VAL A 97 -3.38 -6.01 -12.49
CA VAL A 97 -1.96 -5.97 -12.12
C VAL A 97 -1.41 -4.57 -12.36
N LEU A 98 -0.77 -4.00 -11.35
CA LEU A 98 0.14 -2.88 -11.55
C LEU A 98 1.54 -3.41 -11.88
N VAL A 99 1.94 -3.23 -13.14
CA VAL A 99 3.18 -3.80 -13.72
C VAL A 99 4.46 -3.06 -13.28
N GLY A 100 4.31 -1.94 -12.58
CA GLY A 100 5.39 -1.05 -12.15
C GLY A 100 5.96 -1.26 -10.75
N PRO A 101 7.00 -0.47 -10.38
CA PRO A 101 7.53 -0.40 -9.04
C PRO A 101 6.47 0.14 -8.07
N LYS A 102 6.65 -0.20 -6.80
CA LYS A 102 5.74 0.14 -5.70
C LYS A 102 6.58 0.67 -4.56
N VAL A 103 6.10 1.70 -3.89
CA VAL A 103 6.70 2.23 -2.66
C VAL A 103 5.60 2.33 -1.61
N MET A 104 5.93 2.02 -0.36
CA MET A 104 5.00 2.13 0.76
C MET A 104 5.44 3.23 1.73
N LEU A 105 4.51 4.08 2.15
CA LEU A 105 4.69 5.03 3.25
C LEU A 105 4.14 4.44 4.54
N VAL A 106 4.87 4.61 5.63
CA VAL A 106 4.47 4.17 6.98
C VAL A 106 4.85 5.23 8.02
N ASP A 107 4.12 5.28 9.13
CA ASP A 107 4.45 6.13 10.26
C ASP A 107 4.24 5.41 11.59
N ASN A 108 4.44 6.13 12.71
CA ASN A 108 4.26 5.59 14.05
C ASN A 108 2.79 5.32 14.41
N TYR A 109 1.85 5.67 13.54
CA TYR A 109 0.42 5.42 13.71
C TYR A 109 -0.08 4.23 12.88
N SER A 110 0.70 3.75 11.89
CA SER A 110 0.50 2.43 11.28
C SER A 110 0.57 1.35 12.36
N ALA A 111 -0.56 0.69 12.63
CA ALA A 111 -0.75 -0.13 13.82
C ALA A 111 -1.50 -1.44 13.56
N SER A 112 -1.14 -2.48 14.31
CA SER A 112 -1.83 -3.78 14.31
C SER A 112 -1.80 -4.48 12.96
N ASP A 113 -2.92 -4.65 12.26
CA ASP A 113 -2.85 -5.18 10.88
C ASP A 113 -2.17 -4.19 9.91
N GLY A 114 -2.11 -2.89 10.26
CA GLY A 114 -1.26 -1.88 9.63
C GLY A 114 0.24 -2.02 9.98
N ASP A 115 0.62 -2.81 10.98
CA ASP A 115 2.02 -3.27 11.14
C ASP A 115 2.28 -4.50 10.25
N LEU A 116 1.30 -5.40 10.14
CA LEU A 116 1.42 -6.65 9.38
C LEU A 116 1.42 -6.43 7.87
N PHE A 117 0.78 -5.36 7.39
CA PHE A 117 0.79 -4.98 6.00
C PHE A 117 2.20 -4.64 5.45
N PRO A 118 2.94 -3.68 6.04
CA PRO A 118 4.33 -3.41 5.65
C PRO A 118 5.26 -4.61 5.89
N TYR A 119 5.01 -5.42 6.93
CA TYR A 119 5.75 -6.67 7.13
C TYR A 119 5.62 -7.61 5.92
N GLN A 120 4.40 -7.87 5.47
CA GLN A 120 4.13 -8.72 4.31
C GLN A 120 4.68 -8.10 3.02
N PHE A 121 4.53 -6.79 2.85
CA PHE A 121 5.05 -6.04 1.70
C PHE A 121 6.56 -6.21 1.54
N ARG A 122 7.31 -6.09 2.64
CA ARG A 122 8.75 -6.37 2.66
C ARG A 122 9.05 -7.85 2.42
N LYS A 123 8.38 -8.76 3.14
CA LYS A 123 8.66 -10.21 3.07
C LYS A 123 8.50 -10.74 1.64
N LEU A 124 7.54 -10.21 0.89
CA LEU A 124 7.26 -10.56 -0.50
C LEU A 124 8.07 -9.75 -1.52
N ASN A 125 8.98 -8.88 -1.06
CA ASN A 125 9.82 -8.02 -1.90
C ASN A 125 9.00 -7.16 -2.89
N LEU A 126 7.89 -6.58 -2.44
CA LEU A 126 7.00 -5.82 -3.31
C LEU A 126 7.51 -4.42 -3.64
N GLY A 127 8.38 -3.87 -2.80
CA GLY A 127 8.91 -2.51 -2.93
C GLY A 127 9.63 -2.03 -1.69
N LYS A 128 10.07 -0.77 -1.70
CA LYS A 128 10.67 -0.10 -0.54
C LYS A 128 9.62 0.49 0.39
N ILE A 129 9.93 0.52 1.67
CA ILE A 129 9.15 1.15 2.73
C ILE A 129 9.86 2.42 3.19
N ILE A 130 9.15 3.53 3.29
CA ILE A 130 9.68 4.85 3.61
C ILE A 130 8.85 5.46 4.76
N GLY A 131 9.52 6.13 5.69
CA GLY A 131 8.86 6.90 6.75
C GLY A 131 9.50 6.69 8.11
N VAL A 132 8.70 6.44 9.15
CA VAL A 132 9.21 6.11 10.49
C VAL A 132 8.72 4.74 10.97
N ARG A 133 9.32 4.24 12.06
CA ARG A 133 8.99 2.93 12.61
C ARG A 133 7.52 2.86 13.04
N THR A 134 6.84 1.79 12.63
CA THR A 134 5.42 1.54 12.97
C THR A 134 5.20 1.23 14.45
N TRP A 135 3.94 1.13 14.87
CA TRP A 135 3.55 1.00 16.28
C TRP A 135 4.14 -0.24 16.96
N GLY A 136 4.00 -1.41 16.34
CA GLY A 136 4.58 -2.67 16.80
C GLY A 136 3.71 -3.50 17.75
N GLY A 137 2.39 -3.43 17.62
CA GLY A 137 1.46 -4.26 18.41
C GLY A 137 0.63 -5.17 17.52
N VAL A 138 1.09 -6.41 17.30
CA VAL A 138 0.52 -7.36 16.33
C VAL A 138 -0.11 -8.59 16.97
N VAL A 139 -0.10 -8.72 18.30
CA VAL A 139 -0.85 -9.79 18.96
C VAL A 139 -2.33 -9.46 18.92
N GLY A 140 -3.05 -10.16 18.04
CA GLY A 140 -4.49 -10.03 17.85
C GLY A 140 -5.25 -10.31 19.14
N ILE A 141 -6.35 -9.58 19.33
CA ILE A 141 -7.17 -9.62 20.54
C ILE A 141 -8.45 -10.43 20.35
N ARG A 142 -8.98 -10.96 21.44
CA ARG A 142 -10.37 -11.42 21.54
C ARG A 142 -11.09 -10.68 22.66
N GLY A 143 -12.31 -10.24 22.38
CA GLY A 143 -13.18 -9.65 23.40
C GLY A 143 -13.73 -10.70 24.36
N SER A 144 -14.01 -10.29 25.59
CA SER A 144 -14.84 -11.04 26.53
C SER A 144 -16.32 -10.97 26.14
N LEU A 145 -17.16 -11.83 26.73
CA LEU A 145 -18.55 -11.47 26.94
C LEU A 145 -18.61 -10.24 27.86
N PRO A 146 -19.64 -9.37 27.75
CA PRO A 146 -19.79 -8.25 28.68
C PRO A 146 -19.79 -8.72 30.13
N PHE A 147 -19.10 -7.99 31.01
CA PHE A 147 -19.15 -8.20 32.46
C PHE A 147 -20.51 -7.77 33.02
N ILE A 148 -20.76 -8.09 34.30
CA ILE A 148 -22.05 -7.82 34.96
C ILE A 148 -22.43 -6.33 34.98
N ASP A 149 -21.47 -5.43 34.85
CA ASP A 149 -21.63 -3.98 34.80
C ASP A 149 -21.65 -3.41 33.36
N GLY A 150 -21.58 -4.28 32.35
CA GLY A 150 -21.51 -3.90 30.94
C GLY A 150 -20.10 -3.60 30.43
N GLY A 151 -19.06 -3.68 31.27
CA GLY A 151 -17.68 -3.54 30.84
C GLY A 151 -17.23 -4.68 29.92
N SER A 152 -16.16 -4.46 29.16
CA SER A 152 -15.55 -5.48 28.32
C SER A 152 -14.03 -5.50 28.50
N LEU A 153 -13.42 -6.66 28.27
CA LEU A 153 -11.97 -6.85 28.28
C LEU A 153 -11.52 -7.41 26.94
N THR A 154 -10.48 -6.82 26.37
CA THR A 154 -9.76 -7.36 25.21
C THR A 154 -8.48 -8.01 25.70
N LYS A 155 -8.26 -9.28 25.35
CA LYS A 155 -7.05 -10.03 25.73
C LYS A 155 -6.22 -10.37 24.50
N PRO A 156 -4.88 -10.21 24.54
CA PRO A 156 -4.00 -10.68 23.47
C PRO A 156 -4.05 -12.21 23.39
N GLU A 157 -4.40 -12.75 22.22
CA GLU A 157 -4.67 -14.19 22.04
C GLU A 157 -4.02 -14.78 20.77
N PHE A 158 -3.79 -13.98 19.72
CA PHE A 158 -3.32 -14.47 18.41
C PHE A 158 -2.02 -13.80 17.98
N ALA A 159 -0.88 -14.43 18.27
CA ALA A 159 0.43 -13.91 17.90
C ALA A 159 0.89 -14.48 16.54
N PRO A 160 1.11 -13.64 15.52
CA PRO A 160 1.68 -14.09 14.25
C PRO A 160 3.17 -14.44 14.40
N PHE A 161 3.62 -15.42 13.62
CA PHE A 161 5.01 -15.89 13.57
C PHE A 161 5.48 -15.98 12.12
N ASP A 162 6.80 -15.95 11.91
CA ASP A 162 7.40 -15.97 10.57
C ASP A 162 7.21 -17.37 9.93
N ALA A 163 6.95 -17.40 8.63
CA ALA A 163 6.70 -18.64 7.90
C ALA A 163 7.95 -19.54 7.77
N ASP A 164 9.13 -18.95 7.72
CA ASP A 164 10.41 -19.64 7.51
C ASP A 164 11.24 -19.73 8.79
N LYS A 165 11.05 -18.77 9.70
CA LYS A 165 11.75 -18.70 10.98
C LYS A 165 10.78 -19.09 12.07
N ASN A 166 11.13 -20.08 12.89
CA ASN A 166 10.36 -20.46 14.07
C ASN A 166 10.46 -19.38 15.18
N LYS A 167 9.97 -18.17 14.91
CA LYS A 167 10.07 -16.97 15.74
C LYS A 167 8.86 -16.06 15.51
N PHE A 168 8.43 -15.39 16.58
CA PHE A 168 7.53 -14.25 16.47
C PHE A 168 8.16 -13.14 15.65
N ILE A 169 7.32 -12.29 15.06
CA ILE A 169 7.74 -11.29 14.08
C ILE A 169 8.06 -9.94 14.75
N ILE A 170 7.11 -9.01 14.77
CA ILE A 170 7.33 -7.58 15.01
C ILE A 170 6.61 -7.05 16.26
N GLU A 171 6.14 -7.93 17.14
CA GLU A 171 5.57 -7.53 18.43
C GLU A 171 6.62 -6.82 19.29
N GLY A 172 6.28 -5.63 19.80
CA GLY A 172 7.13 -4.77 20.62
C GLY A 172 8.20 -3.98 19.84
N SER A 173 8.35 -4.23 18.53
CA SER A 173 9.34 -3.52 17.69
C SER A 173 8.71 -2.74 16.54
N GLY A 174 7.66 -3.27 15.93
CA GLY A 174 7.12 -2.77 14.66
C GLY A 174 8.07 -3.00 13.49
N ILE A 175 7.78 -2.32 12.39
CA ILE A 175 8.54 -2.31 11.15
C ILE A 175 9.36 -1.05 11.07
N THR A 176 10.69 -1.19 11.11
CA THR A 176 11.61 -0.14 10.70
C THR A 176 11.55 0.00 9.17
N PRO A 177 11.34 1.18 8.59
CA PRO A 177 11.32 1.38 7.14
C PRO A 177 12.73 1.21 6.52
N ASP A 178 12.78 1.00 5.21
CA ASP A 178 14.05 0.87 4.48
C ASP A 178 14.74 2.24 4.31
N ILE A 179 13.95 3.31 4.22
CA ILE A 179 14.41 4.70 4.19
C ILE A 179 13.69 5.46 5.31
N VAL A 180 14.44 5.89 6.32
CA VAL A 180 13.90 6.65 7.44
C VAL A 180 13.76 8.13 7.03
N VAL A 181 12.53 8.63 7.11
CA VAL A 181 12.19 10.06 6.95
C VAL A 181 11.14 10.39 7.99
N ASP A 182 11.48 11.29 8.89
CA ASP A 182 10.56 11.83 9.89
C ASP A 182 10.12 13.21 9.42
N ASN A 183 8.81 13.44 9.30
CA ASN A 183 8.30 14.72 8.83
C ASN A 183 8.57 15.78 9.90
N ASP A 184 9.18 16.90 9.52
CA ASP A 184 9.26 18.06 10.41
C ASP A 184 7.84 18.60 10.66
N PRO A 185 7.37 18.67 11.92
CA PRO A 185 5.99 19.08 12.20
C PRO A 185 5.65 20.49 11.74
N ALA A 186 6.63 21.41 11.71
CA ALA A 186 6.42 22.77 11.26
C ALA A 186 6.30 22.84 9.73
N LYS A 187 7.08 22.02 9.01
CA LYS A 187 6.97 21.88 7.56
C LYS A 187 5.69 21.18 7.13
N GLU A 188 5.33 20.09 7.79
CA GLU A 188 4.09 19.36 7.52
C GLU A 188 2.87 20.27 7.75
N TYR A 189 2.87 21.05 8.84
CA TYR A 189 1.84 22.06 9.08
C TYR A 189 1.78 23.13 7.98
N ALA A 190 2.93 23.47 7.37
CA ALA A 190 3.00 24.38 6.23
C ALA A 190 2.66 23.72 4.88
N GLY A 191 2.34 22.43 4.86
CA GLY A 191 1.96 21.66 3.66
C GLY A 191 3.10 20.95 2.95
N GLU A 192 4.31 20.91 3.53
CA GLU A 192 5.44 20.16 2.99
C GLU A 192 5.52 18.77 3.64
N ASP A 193 5.12 17.74 2.89
CA ASP A 193 5.20 16.34 3.30
C ASP A 193 6.53 15.71 2.83
N GLU A 194 7.53 15.68 3.70
CA GLU A 194 8.89 15.18 3.39
C GLU A 194 8.89 13.68 3.05
N GLN A 195 8.07 12.89 3.72
CA GLN A 195 7.88 11.46 3.44
C GLN A 195 7.29 11.24 2.03
N LEU A 196 6.21 11.95 1.68
CA LEU A 196 5.61 11.83 0.35
C LEU A 196 6.58 12.30 -0.74
N ASN A 197 7.27 13.42 -0.52
CA ASN A 197 8.30 13.92 -1.43
C ASN A 197 9.42 12.88 -1.63
N LYS A 198 9.85 12.21 -0.55
CA LYS A 198 10.84 11.14 -0.66
C LYS A 198 10.32 9.92 -1.42
N ALA A 199 9.06 9.54 -1.22
CA ALA A 199 8.45 8.45 -1.99
C ALA A 199 8.38 8.76 -3.49
N ILE A 200 8.02 10.00 -3.86
CA ILE A 200 8.04 10.48 -5.24
C ILE A 200 9.46 10.40 -5.83
N GLU A 201 10.47 10.88 -5.11
CA GLU A 201 11.88 10.81 -5.53
C GLU A 201 12.30 9.35 -5.79
N VAL A 202 12.06 8.47 -4.82
CA VAL A 202 12.50 7.07 -4.87
C VAL A 202 11.80 6.30 -5.97
N ILE A 203 10.47 6.45 -6.11
CA ILE A 203 9.71 5.69 -7.10
C ILE A 203 10.01 6.15 -8.53
N MET A 204 10.29 7.45 -8.73
CA MET A 204 10.71 7.99 -10.02
C MET A 204 12.11 7.50 -10.40
N GLU A 205 13.00 7.32 -9.43
CA GLU A 205 14.31 6.71 -9.68
C GLU A 205 14.19 5.23 -10.04
N GLU A 206 13.38 4.45 -9.30
CA GLU A 206 13.13 3.04 -9.63
C GLU A 206 12.53 2.88 -11.02
N LEU A 207 11.63 3.79 -11.40
CA LEU A 207 10.97 3.78 -12.69
C LEU A 207 11.95 3.94 -13.87
N LYS A 208 13.07 4.67 -13.72
CA LYS A 208 14.09 4.81 -14.78
C LYS A 208 14.76 3.48 -15.13
N SER A 209 14.86 2.59 -14.15
CA SER A 209 15.49 1.27 -14.29
C SER A 209 14.48 0.14 -14.51
N TRP A 210 13.18 0.44 -14.48
CA TRP A 210 12.15 -0.59 -14.54
C TRP A 210 11.99 -1.14 -15.96
N PRO A 211 12.08 -2.47 -16.16
CA PRO A 211 12.16 -3.07 -17.49
C PRO A 211 10.82 -3.09 -18.25
N ALA A 212 9.70 -2.93 -17.54
CA ALA A 212 8.38 -3.15 -18.12
C ALA A 212 7.76 -1.86 -18.62
N GLU A 213 7.60 -1.76 -19.93
CA GLU A 213 6.69 -0.81 -20.57
C GLU A 213 5.39 -1.50 -20.97
N TRP A 214 4.35 -0.70 -21.21
CA TRP A 214 3.12 -1.20 -21.82
C TRP A 214 3.43 -1.60 -23.26
N PRO A 215 3.28 -2.87 -23.65
CA PRO A 215 3.73 -3.30 -24.96
C PRO A 215 2.75 -2.87 -26.05
N ASP A 216 3.25 -2.82 -27.27
CA ASP A 216 2.40 -2.88 -28.46
C ASP A 216 1.97 -4.33 -28.75
N VAL A 217 0.90 -4.48 -29.53
CA VAL A 217 0.50 -5.80 -30.03
C VAL A 217 1.54 -6.27 -31.04
N PRO A 218 2.11 -7.50 -30.91
CA PRO A 218 3.06 -8.02 -31.87
C PRO A 218 2.39 -8.29 -33.23
N ASP A 219 3.20 -8.37 -34.29
CA ASP A 219 2.72 -8.73 -35.61
C ASP A 219 1.94 -10.06 -35.60
N PHE A 220 0.87 -10.12 -36.37
CA PHE A 220 0.07 -11.35 -36.48
C PHE A 220 0.89 -12.45 -37.17
N PRO A 221 0.77 -13.71 -36.72
CA PRO A 221 1.46 -14.82 -37.38
C PRO A 221 1.05 -14.93 -38.85
N ASP A 222 2.03 -15.08 -39.74
CA ASP A 222 1.79 -15.48 -41.11
C ASP A 222 1.30 -16.94 -41.14
N LYS A 223 0.21 -17.19 -41.84
CA LYS A 223 -0.42 -18.52 -41.98
C LYS A 223 -0.52 -18.93 -43.45
N SER A 224 0.30 -18.34 -44.32
CA SER A 224 0.30 -18.66 -45.75
C SER A 224 0.98 -19.99 -46.12
N GLU A 225 1.61 -20.67 -45.17
CA GLU A 225 2.18 -22.02 -45.32
C GLU A 225 1.15 -23.15 -45.17
#